data_AF-A0A2T2UQZ6-F1
#
_entry.id   AF-A0A2T2UQZ6-F1
#
_cell.length_a   1.000
_cell.length_b   1.000
_cell.length_c   1.000
_cell.angle_alpha   90.00
_cell.angle_beta   90.00
_cell.angle_gamma   90.00
#
_symmetry.space_group_name_H-M   'P 1'
#
loop_
_entity.id
_entity.type
_entity.pdbx_description
1 polymer ?
#
loop_
_entity_poly.entity_id
_entity_poly.type
_entity_poly.pdbx_seq_one_letter_code
_entity_poly.pdbx_strand_id
1 'polypeptide(L)'
;MSSLSNGEYMLSNIQWRKRESDASPRPLRGFTTGTLSVGRRTTRVEARFTDQTLSNRFSDLEEDGVAVTLQVTLLGENEVHLLPGRAPSLERAGACYVLRVKGKSSAMKAVHPA
;
A
#
# COMPACT_ATOMS: atom_id res chain seq x y z
N MET A 1 13.57 8.15 -13.79
CA MET A 1 12.35 8.28 -12.97
C MET A 1 11.22 7.61 -13.74
N SER A 2 10.96 6.32 -13.53
CA SER A 2 9.79 5.66 -14.09
C SER A 2 8.56 6.12 -13.29
N SER A 3 7.88 7.17 -13.75
CA SER A 3 6.51 7.42 -13.29
C SER A 3 5.62 6.44 -14.04
N LEU A 4 4.99 5.51 -13.33
CA LEU A 4 3.93 4.68 -13.91
C LEU A 4 2.95 5.58 -14.66
N SER A 5 2.50 5.12 -15.82
CA SER A 5 1.45 5.82 -16.56
C SER A 5 0.16 5.83 -15.74
N ASN A 6 -0.77 6.71 -16.11
CA ASN A 6 -2.08 6.70 -15.46
C ASN A 6 -2.80 5.40 -15.85
N GLY A 7 -3.32 4.67 -14.88
CA GLY A 7 -3.91 3.36 -15.11
C GLY A 7 -4.17 2.60 -13.82
N GLU A 8 -4.66 1.37 -13.96
CA GLU A 8 -4.82 0.43 -12.86
C GLU A 8 -3.85 -0.75 -13.05
N TYR A 9 -3.17 -1.11 -11.97
CA TYR A 9 -2.16 -2.15 -11.95
C TYR A 9 -2.50 -3.17 -10.87
N MET A 10 -2.38 -4.45 -11.19
CA MET A 10 -2.50 -5.52 -10.19
C MET A 10 -1.22 -5.60 -9.36
N LEU A 11 -1.37 -5.94 -8.09
CA LEU A 11 -0.25 -6.06 -7.15
C LEU A 11 0.03 -7.53 -6.85
N SER A 12 1.31 -7.90 -6.90
CA SER A 12 1.80 -9.24 -6.51
C SER A 12 2.26 -9.28 -5.06
N ASN A 13 2.70 -8.14 -4.50
CA ASN A 13 3.17 -8.05 -3.13
C ASN A 13 3.01 -6.63 -2.58
N ILE A 14 2.82 -6.53 -1.26
CA ILE A 14 2.74 -5.27 -0.53
C ILE A 14 3.50 -5.38 0.78
N GLN A 15 4.33 -4.40 1.05
CA GLN A 15 4.93 -4.15 2.35
C GLN A 15 4.56 -2.74 2.82
N TRP A 16 4.65 -2.49 4.12
CA TRP A 16 4.20 -1.24 4.72
C TRP A 16 5.06 -0.85 5.93
N ARG A 17 5.11 0.45 6.20
CA ARG A 17 5.64 1.02 7.45
C ARG A 17 4.94 2.31 7.79
N LYS A 18 5.02 2.73 9.06
CA LYS A 18 4.69 4.11 9.45
C LYS A 18 5.59 5.06 8.67
N ARG A 19 5.03 6.17 8.17
CA ARG A 19 5.75 7.08 7.28
C ARG A 19 6.97 7.72 7.93
N GLU A 20 6.85 8.05 9.21
CA GLU A 20 7.88 8.71 10.01
C GLU A 20 8.86 7.72 10.66
N SER A 21 8.68 6.42 10.42
CA SER A 21 9.54 5.39 11.01
C SER A 21 10.65 4.99 10.06
N ASP A 22 11.88 4.96 10.59
CA ASP A 22 13.04 4.38 9.92
C ASP A 22 13.07 2.85 9.94
N ALA A 23 12.04 2.21 10.52
CA ALA A 23 11.91 0.77 10.50
C ALA A 23 11.82 0.24 9.07
N SER A 24 12.37 -0.97 8.87
CA SER A 24 12.19 -1.72 7.64
C SER A 24 10.70 -1.98 7.36
N PRO A 25 10.28 -1.89 6.10
CA PRO A 25 8.91 -2.20 5.72
C PRO A 25 8.57 -3.66 6.05
N ARG A 26 7.38 -3.87 6.61
CA ARG A 26 6.88 -5.18 7.03
C ARG A 26 5.91 -5.71 5.98
N PRO A 27 5.86 -7.02 5.72
CA PRO A 27 4.90 -7.57 4.76
C PRO A 27 3.46 -7.33 5.20
N LEU A 28 2.58 -7.10 4.23
CA LEU A 28 1.13 -7.17 4.44
C LEU A 28 0.75 -8.66 4.61
N ARG A 29 0.84 -9.16 5.83
CA ARG A 29 0.59 -10.59 6.13
C ARG A 29 -0.81 -11.00 5.73
N GLY A 30 -0.92 -12.19 5.13
CA GLY A 30 -2.18 -12.70 4.60
C GLY A 30 -2.67 -11.96 3.35
N PHE A 31 -1.83 -11.16 2.68
CA PHE A 31 -2.18 -10.53 1.40
C PHE A 31 -2.61 -11.58 0.37
N THR A 32 -3.71 -11.28 -0.34
CA THR A 32 -4.30 -12.17 -1.34
C THR A 32 -4.32 -11.50 -2.72
N THR A 33 -4.84 -10.28 -2.78
CA THR A 33 -4.95 -9.51 -4.03
C THR A 33 -4.98 -8.02 -3.70
N GLY A 34 -4.52 -7.20 -4.64
CA GLY A 34 -4.63 -5.76 -4.53
C GLY A 34 -4.45 -5.07 -5.87
N THR A 35 -4.88 -3.82 -5.92
CA THR A 35 -4.72 -2.95 -7.08
C THR A 35 -4.09 -1.63 -6.68
N LEU A 36 -3.29 -1.08 -7.58
CA LEU A 36 -2.78 0.27 -7.56
C LEU A 36 -3.44 1.04 -8.69
N SER A 37 -4.25 2.04 -8.36
CA SER A 37 -4.75 3.02 -9.32
C SER A 37 -3.85 4.25 -9.31
N VAL A 38 -3.25 4.57 -10.45
CA VAL A 38 -2.45 5.77 -10.68
C VAL A 38 -3.27 6.76 -11.49
N GLY A 39 -3.67 7.87 -10.87
CA GLY A 39 -4.29 9.00 -11.55
C GLY A 39 -3.31 10.16 -11.74
N ARG A 40 -3.76 11.22 -12.42
CA ARG A 40 -2.93 12.41 -12.72
C ARG A 40 -2.31 13.08 -11.49
N ARG A 41 -3.00 13.06 -10.34
CA ARG A 41 -2.56 13.74 -9.10
C ARG A 41 -2.51 12.84 -7.87
N THR A 42 -3.19 11.71 -7.93
CA THR A 42 -3.41 10.83 -6.79
C THR A 42 -3.13 9.39 -7.15
N THR A 43 -2.58 8.66 -6.20
CA THR A 43 -2.49 7.20 -6.23
C THR A 43 -3.43 6.62 -5.18
N ARG A 44 -3.97 5.44 -5.46
CA ARG A 44 -4.78 4.68 -4.52
C ARG A 44 -4.36 3.23 -4.56
N VAL A 45 -4.04 2.68 -3.39
CA VAL A 45 -3.85 1.24 -3.21
C VAL A 45 -5.10 0.70 -2.53
N GLU A 46 -5.61 -0.42 -3.03
CA GLU A 46 -6.62 -1.24 -2.39
C GLU A 46 -6.10 -2.67 -2.28
N ALA A 47 -6.06 -3.24 -1.08
CA ALA A 47 -5.43 -4.54 -0.84
C ALA A 47 -6.26 -5.39 0.11
N ARG A 48 -6.44 -6.66 -0.24
CA ARG A 48 -7.13 -7.66 0.59
C ARG A 48 -6.12 -8.50 1.36
N PHE A 49 -6.34 -8.64 2.65
CA PHE A 49 -5.55 -9.50 3.52
C PHE A 49 -6.40 -10.17 4.61
N THR A 50 -5.89 -11.23 5.24
CA THR A 50 -6.65 -12.05 6.22
C THR A 50 -6.10 -12.03 7.64
N ASP A 51 -4.96 -11.35 7.89
CA ASP A 51 -4.32 -11.33 9.20
C ASP A 51 -5.04 -10.38 10.18
N GLN A 52 -5.68 -10.95 11.21
CA GLN A 52 -6.42 -10.19 12.24
C GLN A 52 -5.51 -9.36 13.16
N THR A 53 -4.28 -9.81 13.44
CA THR A 53 -3.37 -9.00 14.27
C THR A 53 -2.97 -7.73 13.52
N LEU A 54 -2.77 -7.87 12.21
CA LEU A 54 -2.46 -6.76 11.33
C LEU A 54 -3.67 -5.84 11.12
N SER A 55 -4.90 -6.38 11.10
CA SER A 55 -6.12 -5.57 11.03
C SER A 55 -6.21 -4.62 12.22
N ASN A 56 -6.02 -5.13 13.45
CA ASN A 56 -6.07 -4.30 14.65
C ASN A 56 -5.05 -3.15 14.57
N ARG A 57 -3.81 -3.44 14.13
CA ARG A 57 -2.79 -2.40 13.94
C ARG A 57 -3.20 -1.35 12.92
N PHE A 58 -3.80 -1.74 11.79
CA PHE A 58 -4.25 -0.76 10.80
C PHE A 58 -5.43 0.06 11.29
N SER A 59 -6.32 -0.52 12.10
CA SER A 59 -7.39 0.22 12.80
C SER A 59 -6.81 1.27 13.73
N ASP A 60 -5.80 0.93 14.55
CA ASP A 60 -5.13 1.91 15.43
C ASP A 60 -4.52 3.07 14.60
N LEU A 61 -3.87 2.75 13.48
CA LEU A 61 -3.28 3.78 12.59
C LEU A 61 -4.33 4.66 11.91
N GLU A 62 -5.50 4.09 11.59
CA GLU A 62 -6.63 4.83 11.04
C GLU A 62 -7.20 5.81 12.08
N GLU A 63 -7.45 5.34 13.31
CA GLU A 63 -7.96 6.13 14.43
C GLU A 63 -7.00 7.26 14.82
N ASP A 64 -5.71 6.96 14.93
CA ASP A 64 -4.66 7.94 15.26
C ASP A 64 -4.30 8.86 14.07
N GLY A 65 -4.83 8.61 12.87
CA GLY A 65 -4.50 9.37 11.67
C GLY A 65 -3.04 9.23 11.22
N VAL A 66 -2.36 8.15 11.61
CA VAL A 66 -0.93 7.93 11.35
C VAL A 66 -0.70 7.56 9.89
N ALA A 67 0.04 8.41 9.18
CA ALA A 67 0.39 8.17 7.79
C ALA A 67 1.31 6.95 7.61
N VAL A 68 1.11 6.22 6.52
CA VAL A 68 1.94 5.05 6.16
C VAL A 68 2.63 5.25 4.81
N THR A 69 3.75 4.55 4.63
CA THR A 69 4.37 4.35 3.33
C THR A 69 4.16 2.89 2.93
N LEU A 70 3.60 2.68 1.75
CA LEU A 70 3.50 1.35 1.14
C LEU A 70 4.66 1.13 0.17
N GLN A 71 5.14 -0.09 0.11
CA GLN A 71 6.02 -0.59 -0.93
C GLN A 71 5.26 -1.67 -1.68
N VAL A 72 5.01 -1.46 -2.96
CA VAL A 72 4.18 -2.38 -3.76
C VAL A 72 4.99 -2.93 -4.92
N THR A 73 4.78 -4.20 -5.23
CA THR A 73 5.33 -4.86 -6.41
C THR A 73 4.18 -5.10 -7.39
N LEU A 74 4.37 -4.69 -8.64
CA LEU A 74 3.36 -4.91 -9.67
C LEU A 74 3.34 -6.37 -10.10
N LEU A 75 2.18 -6.88 -10.48
CA LEU A 75 2.05 -8.23 -11.01
C LEU A 75 2.58 -8.26 -12.44
N GLY A 76 3.48 -9.20 -12.74
CA GLY A 76 4.09 -9.36 -14.06
C GLY A 76 5.31 -8.46 -14.32
N GLU A 77 5.68 -7.61 -13.36
CA GLU A 77 6.87 -6.77 -13.44
C GLU A 77 7.76 -6.97 -12.20
N ASN A 78 9.05 -6.72 -12.35
CA ASN A 78 10.01 -6.74 -11.24
C ASN A 78 10.20 -5.35 -10.61
N GLU A 79 9.41 -4.35 -11.02
CA GLU A 79 9.48 -3.02 -10.45
C GLU A 79 8.78 -2.96 -9.09
N VAL A 80 9.44 -2.27 -8.16
CA VAL A 80 8.91 -1.99 -6.83
C VAL A 80 8.68 -0.50 -6.71
N HIS A 81 7.52 -0.08 -6.21
CA HIS A 81 7.18 1.33 -6.03
C HIS A 81 6.96 1.64 -4.55
N LEU A 82 7.58 2.71 -4.09
CA LEU A 82 7.27 3.34 -2.82
C LEU A 82 6.14 4.37 -3.01
N LEU A 83 5.09 4.21 -2.21
CA LEU A 83 3.92 5.07 -2.17
C LEU A 83 3.77 5.67 -0.78
N PRO A 84 4.30 6.88 -0.57
CA PRO A 84 4.02 7.68 0.61
C PRO A 84 2.53 8.05 0.66
N GLY A 85 1.77 7.39 1.53
CA GLY A 85 0.33 7.54 1.68
C GLY A 85 -0.09 8.43 2.84
N ARG A 86 -1.40 8.61 2.97
CA ARG A 86 -2.06 9.14 4.17
C ARG A 86 -2.30 8.00 5.18
N ALA A 87 -3.05 8.29 6.23
CA ALA A 87 -3.57 7.26 7.12
C ALA A 87 -4.28 6.17 6.30
N PRO A 88 -4.07 4.89 6.65
CA PRO A 88 -4.81 3.80 6.04
C PRO A 88 -6.28 3.89 6.43
N SER A 89 -7.14 3.32 5.60
CA SER A 89 -8.53 3.04 5.96
C SER A 89 -8.77 1.55 5.83
N LEU A 90 -9.45 0.97 6.80
CA LEU A 90 -9.65 -0.45 6.91
C LEU A 90 -11.14 -0.79 6.89
N GLU A 91 -11.52 -1.69 5.98
CA GLU A 91 -12.88 -2.21 5.92
C GLU A 91 -12.86 -3.73 6.12
N ARG A 92 -13.74 -4.25 6.97
CA ARG A 92 -13.94 -5.71 7.07
C ARG A 92 -14.84 -6.19 5.93
N ALA A 93 -14.36 -7.14 5.15
CA ALA A 93 -15.06 -7.75 4.02
C ALA A 93 -15.17 -9.27 4.22
N GLY A 94 -16.18 -9.69 4.98
CA GLY A 94 -16.40 -11.11 5.33
C GLY A 94 -15.27 -11.66 6.20
N ALA A 95 -14.55 -12.66 5.66
CA ALA A 95 -13.39 -13.29 6.30
C ALA A 95 -12.05 -12.57 6.00
N CYS A 96 -12.09 -11.50 5.22
CA CYS A 96 -10.91 -10.71 4.84
C CYS A 96 -11.06 -9.25 5.30
N TYR A 97 -9.98 -8.51 5.16
CA TYR A 97 -9.91 -7.07 5.39
C TYR A 97 -9.45 -6.38 4.10
N VAL A 98 -10.02 -5.22 3.81
CA VAL A 98 -9.64 -4.36 2.69
C VAL A 98 -8.91 -3.13 3.25
N LEU A 99 -7.61 -3.07 3.00
CA LEU A 99 -6.78 -1.91 3.28
C LEU A 99 -6.84 -0.94 2.10
N ARG A 100 -7.13 0.33 2.36
CA ARG A 100 -7.06 1.40 1.36
C ARG A 100 -6.12 2.50 1.81
N VAL A 101 -5.19 2.87 0.93
CA VAL A 101 -4.24 3.96 1.17
C VAL A 101 -4.22 4.90 -0.03
N LYS A 102 -4.38 6.20 0.23
CA LYS A 102 -4.31 7.25 -0.80
C LYS A 102 -2.99 8.01 -0.69
N GLY A 103 -2.35 8.26 -1.82
CA GLY A 103 -1.11 9.02 -1.94
C GLY A 103 -1.17 10.08 -3.06
N LYS A 104 -0.06 10.80 -3.25
CA LYS A 104 0.13 11.71 -4.39
C LYS A 104 0.98 11.00 -5.44
N SER A 105 0.59 11.06 -6.71
CA SER A 105 1.35 10.43 -7.80
C SER A 105 2.76 11.02 -7.93
N SER A 106 2.91 12.33 -7.67
CA SER A 106 4.22 13.00 -7.68
C SER A 106 5.16 12.60 -6.54
N ALA A 107 4.64 11.96 -5.49
CA ALA A 107 5.44 11.48 -4.36
C ALA A 107 5.86 10.01 -4.52
N MET A 108 5.36 9.32 -5.55
CA MET A 108 5.68 7.92 -5.82
C MET A 108 7.10 7.81 -6.37
N LYS A 109 7.83 6.78 -5.94
CA LYS A 109 9.20 6.51 -6.38
C LYS A 109 9.36 5.05 -6.76
N ALA A 110 9.86 4.77 -7.95
CA ALA A 110 10.35 3.43 -8.27
C ALA A 110 11.64 3.18 -7.47
N VAL A 111 11.70 2.03 -6.82
CA VAL A 111 12.89 1.54 -6.12
C VAL A 111 13.27 0.22 -6.78
N HIS A 112 14.57 0.04 -7.01
CA HIS A 112 15.06 -1.24 -7.50
C HIS A 112 15.10 -2.19 -6.31
N PRO A 113 14.59 -3.43 -6.44
CA PRO A 113 14.92 -4.46 -5.47
C PRO A 113 16.45 -4.61 -5.47
N ALA A 114 17.05 -4.55 -4.27
CA ALA A 114 18.49 -4.73 -4.07
C ALA A 114 18.92 -6.16 -4.42
#